data_AF-A0A2Z3HZT6-F1
#
_entry.id   AF-A0A2Z3HZT6-F1
#
_cell.length_a   1.000
_cell.length_b   1.000
_cell.length_c   1.000
_cell.angle_alpha   90.00
_cell.angle_beta   90.00
_cell.angle_gamma   90.00
#
_symmetry.space_group_name_H-M   'P 1'
#
loop_
_entity.id
_entity.type
_entity.pdbx_description
1 polymer ?
#
loop_
_entity_poly.entity_id
_entity_poly.type
_entity_poly.pdbx_seq_one_letter_code
_entity_poly.pdbx_strand_id
1 'polypeptide(L)'
;MKLKALWVLSLLSLPLLANELDNKQLFPEVKQLLVIPDLSERDLEQNGYVGMLALDVPVDKDYTAIAKKVLIKNNRLLQVAISKQDVKLLDNVVKTTDYYDENKALKVNMGYGTGYEFPCASLKNLHCVDQVIKDRKQLTALIKESNVILARYRQIQAKPYYKAYPMSAEMPIPPYHKSIYASQLRLAEAVFAIDDGDVRKGLKILQDEMDFIKNKLLANGYLIDVMIGVRQLLITAHVLEQLIDRPQLKPYLSDPQITLLFQPLNTEQQQIIASTFRREQGFMVVSGYFSTKETIEEYIHLWKKLGFDDNGESYFCQAKKLGYPLRFNKIAAMNLNYQKLNLLISKASLMLPSSSSAYIIDNVASRQPLTIQEIYQQYGADNLLGGIMLESDQLLSYLYRFYDVNNYFWLIQAKLQIKRLAISKSRVVEFLLRSNYKNPYSQHPLQWNSCLQVLSSDWLGAIDDGRDGDRATIYIKYD
;
A
#
# COMPACT_ATOMS: atom_id res chain seq x y z
N MET A 1 41.03 8.26 -5.14
CA MET A 1 40.75 7.40 -6.32
C MET A 1 41.25 5.99 -6.02
N LYS A 2 40.47 4.95 -6.31
CA LYS A 2 40.62 3.51 -5.91
C LYS A 2 39.87 3.09 -4.63
N LEU A 3 38.54 3.08 -4.72
CA LEU A 3 37.64 2.30 -3.86
C LEU A 3 36.36 1.94 -4.64
N LYS A 4 36.54 1.51 -5.90
CA LYS A 4 35.46 1.22 -6.87
C LYS A 4 35.34 -0.26 -7.26
N ALA A 5 36.05 -1.18 -6.61
CA ALA A 5 36.22 -2.54 -7.14
C ALA A 5 35.73 -3.69 -6.22
N LEU A 6 35.16 -3.44 -5.04
CA LEU A 6 34.74 -4.54 -4.14
C LEU A 6 33.23 -4.70 -3.90
N TRP A 7 32.39 -3.76 -4.34
CA TRP A 7 30.95 -3.78 -4.03
C TRP A 7 30.02 -4.16 -5.19
N VAL A 8 30.58 -4.44 -6.37
CA VAL A 8 29.82 -4.97 -7.52
C VAL A 8 29.70 -6.50 -7.46
N LEU A 9 30.48 -7.17 -6.59
CA LEU A 9 30.52 -8.63 -6.48
C LEU A 9 29.36 -9.26 -5.70
N SER A 10 28.55 -8.50 -4.96
CA SER A 10 27.35 -9.04 -4.28
C SER A 10 26.09 -8.98 -5.15
N LEU A 11 26.09 -8.19 -6.23
CA LEU A 11 25.03 -8.17 -7.25
C LEU A 11 25.38 -9.05 -8.46
N LEU A 12 26.67 -9.32 -8.69
CA LEU A 12 27.18 -10.24 -9.70
C LEU A 12 27.30 -11.70 -9.23
N SER A 13 26.74 -12.08 -8.07
CA SER A 13 26.74 -13.48 -7.60
C SER A 13 25.45 -14.26 -7.95
N LEU A 14 24.43 -13.59 -8.51
CA LEU A 14 23.26 -14.28 -9.09
C LEU A 14 23.52 -15.06 -10.40
N PRO A 15 24.48 -14.74 -11.28
CA PRO A 15 24.65 -15.45 -12.55
C PRO A 15 25.38 -16.80 -12.43
N LEU A 16 25.81 -17.22 -11.23
CA LEU A 16 26.47 -18.53 -11.03
C LEU A 16 25.58 -19.61 -10.40
N LEU A 17 24.39 -19.25 -9.88
CA LEU A 17 23.39 -20.23 -9.42
C LEU A 17 22.35 -20.56 -10.50
N ALA A 18 22.19 -19.73 -11.53
CA ALA A 18 21.19 -19.94 -12.58
C ALA A 18 21.54 -21.07 -13.56
N ASN A 19 22.80 -21.50 -13.65
CA ASN A 19 23.23 -22.52 -14.61
C ASN A 19 23.14 -23.97 -14.13
N GLU A 20 22.83 -24.22 -12.85
CA GLU A 20 22.69 -25.59 -12.30
C GLU A 20 21.45 -25.82 -11.43
N LEU A 21 20.51 -24.88 -11.40
CA LEU A 21 19.20 -25.16 -10.82
C LEU A 21 18.44 -26.05 -11.81
N ASP A 22 18.16 -27.29 -11.42
CA ASP A 22 17.35 -28.23 -12.18
C ASP A 22 15.96 -27.59 -12.43
N ASN A 23 15.84 -26.89 -13.56
CA ASN A 23 14.67 -26.13 -14.01
C ASN A 23 13.44 -27.01 -14.29
N LYS A 24 13.51 -28.28 -13.86
CA LYS A 24 12.47 -29.30 -13.93
C LYS A 24 11.71 -29.46 -12.62
N GLN A 25 12.19 -28.90 -11.50
CA GLN A 25 11.50 -29.02 -10.21
C GLN A 25 11.40 -27.69 -9.43
N LEU A 26 10.25 -27.47 -8.80
CA LEU A 26 10.07 -26.38 -7.85
C LEU A 26 10.92 -26.63 -6.60
N PHE A 27 11.48 -25.57 -6.02
CA PHE A 27 12.16 -25.65 -4.72
C PHE A 27 11.19 -26.13 -3.62
N PRO A 28 11.68 -26.82 -2.58
CA PRO A 28 10.84 -27.26 -1.47
C PRO A 28 10.01 -26.12 -0.86
N GLU A 29 10.61 -24.95 -0.67
CA GLU A 29 9.96 -23.76 -0.12
C GLU A 29 8.87 -23.22 -1.05
N VAL A 30 9.10 -23.27 -2.37
CA VAL A 30 8.11 -22.86 -3.38
C VAL A 30 6.95 -23.85 -3.42
N LYS A 31 7.21 -25.16 -3.30
CA LYS A 31 6.16 -26.18 -3.17
C LYS A 31 5.31 -25.97 -1.92
N GLN A 32 5.92 -25.55 -0.81
CA GLN A 32 5.20 -25.31 0.44
C GLN A 32 4.18 -24.16 0.33
N LEU A 33 4.46 -23.14 -0.48
CA LEU A 33 3.54 -22.03 -0.72
C LEU A 33 2.27 -22.45 -1.51
N LEU A 34 2.29 -23.62 -2.16
CA LEU A 34 1.12 -24.20 -2.83
C LEU A 34 0.22 -24.99 -1.87
N VAL A 35 0.62 -25.16 -0.60
CA VAL A 35 -0.19 -25.81 0.43
C VAL A 35 -1.12 -24.78 1.05
N ILE A 36 -2.36 -24.74 0.58
CA ILE A 36 -3.37 -23.80 1.05
C ILE A 36 -4.09 -24.36 2.28
N PRO A 37 -3.98 -23.74 3.46
CA PRO A 37 -4.60 -24.23 4.68
C PRO A 37 -6.13 -24.12 4.63
N ASP A 38 -6.82 -24.96 5.39
CA ASP A 38 -8.26 -24.83 5.58
C ASP A 38 -8.60 -23.58 6.41
N LEU A 39 -9.78 -23.03 6.12
CA LEU A 39 -10.32 -21.88 6.86
C LEU A 39 -11.24 -22.35 7.99
N SER A 40 -10.95 -21.92 9.20
CA SER A 40 -11.80 -22.10 10.37
C SER A 40 -12.93 -21.07 10.38
N GLU A 41 -14.18 -21.51 10.55
CA GLU A 41 -15.33 -20.61 10.67
C GLU A 41 -15.21 -19.65 11.85
N ARG A 42 -14.69 -20.15 12.99
CA ARG A 42 -14.48 -19.35 14.20
C ARG A 42 -13.49 -18.21 13.93
N ASP A 43 -12.45 -18.49 13.16
CA ASP A 43 -11.45 -17.49 12.81
C ASP A 43 -12.08 -16.42 11.90
N LEU A 44 -12.81 -16.85 10.87
CA LEU A 44 -13.46 -15.94 9.94
C LEU A 44 -14.44 -14.97 10.63
N GLU A 45 -15.13 -15.40 11.69
CA GLU A 45 -16.09 -14.55 12.40
C GLU A 45 -15.46 -13.37 13.15
N GLN A 46 -14.22 -13.54 13.61
CA GLN A 46 -13.46 -12.54 14.36
C GLN A 46 -12.55 -11.67 13.48
N ASN A 47 -12.54 -11.93 12.17
CA ASN A 47 -11.62 -11.31 11.25
C ASN A 47 -12.24 -10.11 10.51
N GLY A 48 -11.61 -8.94 10.61
CA GLY A 48 -12.02 -7.71 9.92
C GLY A 48 -12.04 -7.84 8.39
N TYR A 49 -11.17 -8.65 7.79
CA TYR A 49 -11.12 -8.88 6.35
C TYR A 49 -12.44 -9.45 5.81
N VAL A 50 -13.06 -10.36 6.57
CA VAL A 50 -14.34 -10.99 6.21
C VAL A 50 -15.46 -9.95 6.13
N GLY A 51 -15.51 -9.03 7.10
CA GLY A 51 -16.48 -7.95 7.06
C GLY A 51 -16.19 -6.96 5.93
N MET A 52 -14.92 -6.66 5.66
CA MET A 52 -14.51 -5.80 4.54
C MET A 52 -14.94 -6.36 3.20
N LEU A 53 -14.78 -7.67 2.97
CA LEU A 53 -15.14 -8.36 1.72
C LEU A 53 -16.62 -8.19 1.34
N ALA A 54 -17.49 -8.05 2.34
CA ALA A 54 -18.94 -7.93 2.17
C ALA A 54 -19.50 -6.59 2.67
N LEU A 55 -18.68 -5.54 2.68
CA LEU A 55 -19.08 -4.23 3.20
C LEU A 55 -20.36 -3.69 2.54
N ASP A 56 -20.61 -4.06 1.28
CA ASP A 56 -21.71 -3.58 0.45
C ASP A 56 -22.91 -4.51 0.29
N VAL A 57 -22.92 -5.64 0.99
CA VAL A 57 -24.07 -6.53 1.01
C VAL A 57 -25.34 -5.75 1.43
N PRO A 58 -26.53 -6.01 0.86
CA PRO A 58 -27.76 -5.30 1.24
C PRO A 58 -28.08 -5.34 2.75
N VAL A 59 -28.87 -4.37 3.24
CA VAL A 59 -29.23 -4.24 4.68
C VAL A 59 -29.98 -5.45 5.23
N ASP A 60 -30.77 -6.13 4.41
CA ASP A 60 -31.62 -7.27 4.78
C ASP A 60 -30.87 -8.61 4.79
N LYS A 61 -29.54 -8.59 4.59
CA LYS A 61 -28.71 -9.78 4.49
C LYS A 61 -27.63 -9.81 5.57
N ASP A 62 -27.29 -11.02 6.00
CA ASP A 62 -26.13 -11.26 6.86
C ASP A 62 -24.84 -11.22 6.04
N TYR A 63 -24.21 -10.04 6.03
CA TYR A 63 -22.98 -9.79 5.29
C TYR A 63 -21.80 -10.66 5.76
N THR A 64 -21.72 -10.96 7.06
CA THR A 64 -20.63 -11.79 7.59
C THR A 64 -20.83 -13.24 7.15
N ALA A 65 -22.04 -13.78 7.23
CA ALA A 65 -22.32 -15.13 6.76
C ALA A 65 -22.06 -15.30 5.25
N ILE A 66 -22.40 -14.30 4.43
CA ILE A 66 -22.11 -14.31 2.99
C ILE A 66 -20.60 -14.33 2.73
N ALA A 67 -19.83 -13.42 3.34
CA ALA A 67 -18.37 -13.39 3.17
C ALA A 67 -17.70 -14.69 3.62
N LYS A 68 -18.13 -15.28 4.75
CA LYS A 68 -17.62 -16.59 5.22
C LYS A 68 -17.84 -17.68 4.17
N LYS A 69 -19.05 -17.76 3.61
CA LYS A 69 -19.38 -18.76 2.57
C LYS A 69 -18.54 -18.58 1.31
N VAL A 70 -18.34 -17.34 0.87
CA VAL A 70 -17.48 -17.02 -0.28
C VAL A 70 -16.05 -17.50 -0.04
N LEU A 71 -15.45 -17.12 1.09
CA LEU A 71 -14.07 -17.46 1.40
C LEU A 71 -13.85 -18.98 1.54
N ILE A 72 -14.73 -19.68 2.25
CA ILE A 72 -14.61 -21.14 2.42
C ILE A 72 -14.73 -21.87 1.09
N LYS A 73 -15.70 -21.48 0.25
CA LYS A 73 -15.89 -22.10 -1.08
C LYS A 73 -14.69 -21.85 -1.99
N ASN A 74 -14.22 -20.62 -2.07
CA ASN A 74 -13.09 -20.27 -2.94
C ASN A 74 -11.78 -20.86 -2.45
N ASN A 75 -11.55 -20.95 -1.14
CA ASN A 75 -10.37 -21.63 -0.59
C ASN A 75 -10.33 -23.11 -0.96
N ARG A 76 -11.46 -23.81 -0.82
CA ARG A 76 -11.60 -25.22 -1.25
C ARG A 76 -11.42 -25.37 -2.75
N LEU A 77 -11.99 -24.46 -3.55
CA LEU A 77 -11.83 -24.47 -5.00
C LEU A 77 -10.37 -24.33 -5.40
N LEU A 78 -9.62 -23.42 -4.76
CA LEU A 78 -8.19 -23.23 -4.99
C LEU A 78 -7.37 -24.48 -4.61
N GLN A 79 -7.64 -25.09 -3.46
CA GLN A 79 -7.00 -26.35 -3.06
C GLN A 79 -7.22 -27.45 -4.12
N VAL A 80 -8.45 -27.58 -4.63
CA VAL A 80 -8.79 -28.56 -5.67
C VAL A 80 -8.11 -28.20 -7.00
N ALA A 81 -8.09 -26.92 -7.39
CA ALA A 81 -7.41 -26.45 -8.60
C ALA A 81 -5.91 -26.74 -8.58
N ILE A 82 -5.24 -26.50 -7.43
CA ILE A 82 -3.82 -26.81 -7.25
C ILE A 82 -3.59 -28.32 -7.34
N SER A 83 -4.37 -29.13 -6.61
CA SER A 83 -4.18 -30.59 -6.60
C SER A 83 -4.44 -31.25 -7.96
N LYS A 84 -5.38 -30.72 -8.75
CA LYS A 84 -5.69 -31.20 -10.10
C LYS A 84 -4.88 -30.54 -11.20
N GLN A 85 -4.13 -29.48 -10.88
CA GLN A 85 -3.41 -28.64 -11.84
C GLN A 85 -4.32 -28.06 -12.94
N ASP A 86 -5.55 -27.68 -12.57
CA ASP A 86 -6.57 -27.24 -13.53
C ASP A 86 -7.04 -25.82 -13.20
N VAL A 87 -6.53 -24.84 -13.97
CA VAL A 87 -6.89 -23.42 -13.83
C VAL A 87 -8.36 -23.15 -14.13
N LYS A 88 -9.01 -23.95 -15.00
CA LYS A 88 -10.41 -23.75 -15.39
C LYS A 88 -11.37 -23.94 -14.22
N LEU A 89 -10.92 -24.62 -13.16
CA LEU A 89 -11.71 -24.71 -11.94
C LEU A 89 -11.92 -23.33 -11.31
N LEU A 90 -10.95 -22.41 -11.44
CA LEU A 90 -11.04 -21.04 -10.93
C LEU A 90 -12.07 -20.17 -11.66
N ASP A 91 -12.57 -20.59 -12.84
CA ASP A 91 -13.70 -19.93 -13.50
C ASP A 91 -14.99 -20.01 -12.66
N ASN A 92 -15.04 -20.90 -11.66
CA ASN A 92 -16.16 -21.10 -10.74
C ASN A 92 -15.99 -20.36 -9.40
N VAL A 93 -15.07 -19.39 -9.32
CA VAL A 93 -14.93 -18.54 -8.13
C VAL A 93 -16.25 -17.83 -7.84
N VAL A 94 -16.69 -17.94 -6.59
CA VAL A 94 -17.93 -17.35 -6.11
C VAL A 94 -17.65 -15.93 -5.61
N LYS A 95 -18.55 -14.99 -5.91
CA LYS A 95 -18.51 -13.60 -5.45
C LYS A 95 -19.60 -13.34 -4.40
N THR A 96 -19.49 -12.24 -3.66
CA THR A 96 -20.54 -11.84 -2.71
C THR A 96 -21.86 -11.55 -3.42
N THR A 97 -21.80 -10.98 -4.63
CA THR A 97 -22.93 -10.69 -5.52
C THR A 97 -23.70 -11.94 -5.98
N ASP A 98 -23.15 -13.15 -5.83
CA ASP A 98 -23.90 -14.37 -6.17
C ASP A 98 -25.00 -14.69 -5.13
N TYR A 99 -25.01 -13.98 -3.99
CA TYR A 99 -25.95 -14.18 -2.90
C TYR A 99 -27.03 -13.08 -2.81
N TYR A 100 -26.99 -12.08 -3.70
CA TYR A 100 -27.96 -10.98 -3.72
C TYR A 100 -27.97 -10.26 -5.08
N ASP A 101 -29.07 -9.59 -5.40
CA ASP A 101 -29.15 -8.74 -6.60
C ASP A 101 -28.21 -7.54 -6.49
N GLU A 102 -27.22 -7.42 -7.39
CA GLU A 102 -26.20 -6.35 -7.35
C GLU A 102 -26.80 -4.95 -7.35
N ASN A 103 -28.00 -4.76 -7.91
CA ASN A 103 -28.68 -3.47 -7.91
C ASN A 103 -29.11 -3.03 -6.51
N LYS A 104 -29.21 -3.99 -5.57
CA LYS A 104 -29.50 -3.79 -4.15
C LYS A 104 -28.24 -3.63 -3.31
N ALA A 105 -27.05 -3.77 -3.89
CA ALA A 105 -25.80 -3.51 -3.18
C ALA A 105 -25.82 -2.11 -2.58
N LEU A 106 -25.23 -1.95 -1.40
CA LEU A 106 -25.08 -0.64 -0.79
C LEU A 106 -24.18 0.21 -1.67
N LYS A 107 -24.74 1.34 -2.14
CA LYS A 107 -24.06 2.32 -2.96
C LYS A 107 -23.48 3.41 -2.05
N VAL A 108 -22.37 3.98 -2.50
CA VAL A 108 -21.73 5.14 -1.90
C VAL A 108 -21.70 6.26 -2.93
N ASN A 109 -21.89 7.50 -2.49
CA ASN A 109 -21.78 8.66 -3.37
C ASN A 109 -20.30 9.10 -3.43
N MET A 110 -19.51 8.43 -4.28
CA MET A 110 -18.08 8.72 -4.45
C MET A 110 -17.78 9.59 -5.67
N GLY A 111 -16.84 10.52 -5.50
CA GLY A 111 -16.28 11.33 -6.58
C GLY A 111 -15.18 10.64 -7.37
N TYR A 112 -15.54 10.00 -8.48
CA TYR A 112 -14.76 10.10 -9.72
C TYR A 112 -15.70 10.66 -10.80
N GLY A 113 -15.63 11.98 -11.03
CA GLY A 113 -16.39 12.69 -12.05
C GLY A 113 -17.84 13.08 -11.69
N THR A 114 -18.48 12.51 -10.67
CA THR A 114 -19.90 12.83 -10.35
C THR A 114 -20.29 12.87 -8.86
N GLY A 115 -19.44 12.43 -7.92
CA GLY A 115 -19.72 12.45 -6.47
C GLY A 115 -18.80 13.38 -5.66
N TYR A 116 -18.99 13.42 -4.34
CA TYR A 116 -18.19 14.27 -3.44
C TYR A 116 -16.75 13.75 -3.29
N GLU A 117 -15.76 14.63 -3.49
CA GLU A 117 -14.34 14.36 -3.26
C GLU A 117 -13.94 14.93 -1.89
N PHE A 118 -13.50 14.08 -0.97
CA PHE A 118 -13.10 14.52 0.36
C PHE A 118 -11.87 15.45 0.28
N PRO A 119 -11.95 16.72 0.76
CA PRO A 119 -10.91 17.72 0.56
C PRO A 119 -9.51 17.29 0.99
N CYS A 120 -9.40 16.56 2.11
CA CYS A 120 -8.12 16.11 2.66
C CYS A 120 -7.57 14.84 1.98
N ALA A 121 -8.25 14.32 0.95
CA ALA A 121 -7.69 13.26 0.12
C ALA A 121 -6.52 13.77 -0.74
N SER A 122 -6.47 15.07 -1.03
CA SER A 122 -5.35 15.70 -1.75
C SER A 122 -4.37 16.31 -0.75
N LEU A 123 -3.15 15.78 -0.67
CA LEU A 123 -2.10 16.30 0.23
C LEU A 123 -1.63 17.71 -0.15
N LYS A 124 -1.93 18.16 -1.38
CA LYS A 124 -1.68 19.53 -1.85
C LYS A 124 -2.67 20.55 -1.27
N ASN A 125 -3.80 20.09 -0.75
CA ASN A 125 -4.83 20.99 -0.23
C ASN A 125 -4.48 21.45 1.19
N LEU A 126 -3.67 22.51 1.28
CA LEU A 126 -3.18 23.07 2.55
C LEU A 126 -4.26 23.70 3.45
N HIS A 127 -5.54 23.67 3.04
CA HIS A 127 -6.69 24.19 3.78
C HIS A 127 -7.85 23.17 3.84
N CYS A 128 -7.52 21.88 3.76
CA CYS A 128 -8.53 20.85 3.58
C CYS A 128 -9.53 20.75 4.75
N VAL A 129 -9.09 20.98 6.00
CA VAL A 129 -9.97 20.96 7.19
C VAL A 129 -10.97 22.11 7.17
N ASP A 130 -10.56 23.30 6.73
CA ASP A 130 -11.46 24.45 6.60
C ASP A 130 -12.54 24.19 5.54
N GLN A 131 -12.18 23.51 4.44
CA GLN A 131 -13.13 23.07 3.42
C GLN A 131 -14.10 22.02 3.96
N VAL A 132 -13.63 21.03 4.73
CA VAL A 132 -14.49 20.04 5.39
C VAL A 132 -15.52 20.73 6.30
N ILE A 133 -15.12 21.74 7.07
CA ILE A 133 -16.03 22.53 7.92
C ILE A 133 -17.04 23.31 7.06
N LYS A 134 -16.60 23.92 5.97
CA LYS A 134 -17.48 24.63 5.03
C LYS A 134 -18.52 23.69 4.40
N ASP A 135 -18.14 22.46 4.11
CA ASP A 135 -18.99 21.44 3.47
C ASP A 135 -19.84 20.65 4.48
N ARG A 136 -19.86 21.07 5.77
CA ARG A 136 -20.53 20.37 6.87
C ARG A 136 -21.96 19.96 6.56
N LYS A 137 -22.76 20.81 5.91
CA LYS A 137 -24.16 20.49 5.57
C LYS A 137 -24.24 19.29 4.61
N GLN A 138 -23.43 19.31 3.54
CA GLN A 138 -23.40 18.24 2.55
C GLN A 138 -22.85 16.94 3.17
N LEU A 139 -21.74 17.03 3.90
CA LEU A 139 -21.13 15.89 4.58
C LEU A 139 -22.06 15.26 5.63
N THR A 140 -22.82 16.06 6.37
CA THR A 140 -23.82 15.54 7.33
C THR A 140 -24.92 14.75 6.61
N ALA A 141 -25.37 15.21 5.43
CA ALA A 141 -26.31 14.45 4.61
C ALA A 141 -25.69 13.13 4.13
N LEU A 142 -24.46 13.15 3.63
CA LEU A 142 -23.74 11.95 3.18
C LEU A 142 -23.51 10.94 4.33
N ILE A 143 -23.16 11.41 5.52
CA ILE A 143 -23.03 10.57 6.73
C ILE A 143 -24.36 9.90 7.07
N LYS A 144 -25.47 10.63 6.97
CA LYS A 144 -26.82 10.10 7.21
C LYS A 144 -27.21 9.06 6.16
N GLU A 145 -26.97 9.35 4.88
CA GLU A 145 -27.25 8.45 3.76
C GLU A 145 -26.39 7.17 3.82
N SER A 146 -25.17 7.28 4.33
CA SER A 146 -24.20 6.18 4.41
C SER A 146 -24.16 5.49 5.78
N ASN A 147 -25.18 5.71 6.62
CA ASN A 147 -25.20 5.27 8.02
C ASN A 147 -24.94 3.76 8.18
N VAL A 148 -25.48 2.93 7.27
CA VAL A 148 -25.33 1.47 7.30
C VAL A 148 -23.88 1.07 7.03
N ILE A 149 -23.27 1.62 5.99
CA ILE A 149 -21.86 1.34 5.64
C ILE A 149 -20.95 1.82 6.77
N LEU A 150 -21.22 3.00 7.34
CA LEU A 150 -20.46 3.53 8.47
C LEU A 150 -20.59 2.64 9.72
N ALA A 151 -21.80 2.16 10.02
CA ALA A 151 -22.02 1.25 11.14
C ALA A 151 -21.24 -0.06 10.95
N ARG A 152 -21.27 -0.65 9.75
CA ARG A 152 -20.50 -1.86 9.44
C ARG A 152 -19.00 -1.62 9.48
N TYR A 153 -18.53 -0.51 8.93
CA TYR A 153 -17.11 -0.13 8.99
C TYR A 153 -16.64 -0.03 10.45
N ARG A 154 -17.41 0.60 11.34
CA ARG A 154 -17.11 0.63 12.79
C ARG A 154 -17.08 -0.76 13.42
N GLN A 155 -18.02 -1.65 13.05
CA GLN A 155 -18.03 -3.04 13.53
C GLN A 155 -16.79 -3.81 13.06
N ILE A 156 -16.36 -3.61 11.81
CA ILE A 156 -15.14 -4.17 11.24
C ILE A 156 -13.92 -3.66 12.00
N GLN A 157 -13.86 -2.35 12.27
CA GLN A 157 -12.77 -1.75 13.04
C GLN A 157 -12.68 -2.31 14.46
N ALA A 158 -13.81 -2.73 15.04
CA ALA A 158 -13.87 -3.35 16.35
C ALA A 158 -13.48 -4.84 16.37
N LYS A 159 -13.33 -5.51 15.21
CA LYS A 159 -12.95 -6.93 15.15
C LYS A 159 -11.56 -7.18 15.75
N PRO A 160 -11.32 -8.27 16.50
CA PRO A 160 -10.05 -8.49 17.20
C PRO A 160 -8.81 -8.43 16.31
N TYR A 161 -8.90 -8.94 15.08
CA TYR A 161 -7.77 -8.95 14.15
C TYR A 161 -8.23 -8.79 12.70
N TYR A 162 -7.25 -8.58 11.82
CA TYR A 162 -7.41 -8.61 10.37
C TYR A 162 -6.44 -9.63 9.83
N LYS A 163 -6.87 -10.45 8.87
CA LYS A 163 -6.00 -11.39 8.17
C LYS A 163 -6.59 -11.60 6.78
N ALA A 164 -5.90 -11.12 5.76
CA ALA A 164 -6.27 -11.48 4.40
C ALA A 164 -5.93 -12.95 4.13
N TYR A 165 -6.73 -13.60 3.30
CA TYR A 165 -6.60 -15.03 3.02
C TYR A 165 -5.98 -15.27 1.65
N PRO A 166 -5.31 -16.41 1.42
CA PRO A 166 -4.70 -16.76 0.14
C PRO A 166 -5.64 -16.51 -1.02
N MET A 167 -5.17 -15.70 -1.96
CA MET A 167 -5.89 -15.34 -3.17
C MET A 167 -5.10 -15.82 -4.40
N SER A 168 -5.82 -16.22 -5.44
CA SER A 168 -5.37 -16.07 -6.82
C SER A 168 -5.91 -14.74 -7.35
N ALA A 169 -5.47 -14.30 -8.53
CA ALA A 169 -5.93 -13.04 -9.14
C ALA A 169 -7.46 -13.00 -9.39
N GLU A 170 -8.12 -14.15 -9.39
CA GLU A 170 -9.52 -14.39 -9.71
C GLU A 170 -10.41 -14.26 -8.48
N MET A 171 -9.82 -14.33 -7.27
CA MET A 171 -10.57 -14.26 -6.03
C MET A 171 -11.12 -12.85 -5.76
N PRO A 172 -12.33 -12.75 -5.17
CA PRO A 172 -12.92 -11.46 -4.87
C PRO A 172 -12.09 -10.72 -3.81
N ILE A 173 -11.83 -9.44 -4.08
CA ILE A 173 -11.21 -8.51 -3.13
C ILE A 173 -12.28 -7.66 -2.45
N PRO A 174 -12.02 -7.11 -1.24
CA PRO A 174 -12.88 -6.11 -0.65
C PRO A 174 -13.16 -4.92 -1.57
N PRO A 175 -14.36 -4.32 -1.54
CA PRO A 175 -14.66 -3.07 -2.21
C PRO A 175 -13.96 -1.90 -1.49
N TYR A 176 -12.63 -1.80 -1.63
CA TYR A 176 -11.79 -0.84 -0.89
C TYR A 176 -12.19 0.62 -1.09
N HIS A 177 -12.80 0.94 -2.22
CA HIS A 177 -13.33 2.27 -2.47
C HIS A 177 -14.40 2.66 -1.43
N LYS A 178 -15.26 1.72 -1.00
CA LYS A 178 -16.28 1.95 0.03
C LYS A 178 -15.66 2.10 1.42
N SER A 179 -14.58 1.38 1.72
CA SER A 179 -13.88 1.54 3.00
C SER A 179 -13.11 2.85 3.07
N ILE A 180 -12.49 3.29 1.97
CA ILE A 180 -11.88 4.62 1.88
C ILE A 180 -12.94 5.70 2.11
N TYR A 181 -14.09 5.58 1.43
CA TYR A 181 -15.20 6.51 1.59
C TYR A 181 -15.73 6.56 3.04
N ALA A 182 -15.95 5.38 3.67
CA ALA A 182 -16.37 5.30 5.07
C ALA A 182 -15.36 5.96 6.02
N SER A 183 -14.07 5.71 5.81
CA SER A 183 -12.99 6.35 6.56
C SER A 183 -13.00 7.88 6.41
N GLN A 184 -13.14 8.40 5.19
CA GLN A 184 -13.23 9.85 4.92
C GLN A 184 -14.42 10.50 5.63
N LEU A 185 -15.59 9.86 5.62
CA LEU A 185 -16.76 10.35 6.37
C LEU A 185 -16.51 10.33 7.89
N ARG A 186 -15.81 9.30 8.41
CA ARG A 186 -15.40 9.29 9.83
C ARG A 186 -14.40 10.40 10.17
N LEU A 187 -13.47 10.72 9.26
CA LEU A 187 -12.57 11.87 9.43
C LEU A 187 -13.35 13.19 9.43
N ALA A 188 -14.39 13.34 8.61
CA ALA A 188 -15.29 14.49 8.69
C ALA A 188 -16.01 14.58 10.06
N GLU A 189 -16.51 13.46 10.60
CA GLU A 189 -17.10 13.42 11.95
C GLU A 189 -16.09 13.88 13.01
N ALA A 190 -14.82 13.51 12.89
CA ALA A 190 -13.77 13.96 13.80
C ALA A 190 -13.52 15.47 13.71
N VAL A 191 -13.45 16.00 12.49
CA VAL A 191 -13.29 17.45 12.24
C VAL A 191 -14.47 18.23 12.83
N PHE A 192 -15.71 17.79 12.63
CA PHE A 192 -16.88 18.44 13.20
C PHE A 192 -16.86 18.44 14.73
N ALA A 193 -16.50 17.30 15.35
CA ALA A 193 -16.42 17.22 16.80
C ALA A 193 -15.38 18.21 17.37
N ILE A 194 -14.20 18.33 16.76
CA ILE A 194 -13.16 19.27 17.20
C ILE A 194 -13.61 20.72 16.99
N ASP A 195 -14.22 21.02 15.85
CA ASP A 195 -14.71 22.36 15.53
C ASP A 195 -15.82 22.82 16.48
N ASP A 196 -16.68 21.89 16.91
CA ASP A 196 -17.75 22.10 17.90
C ASP A 196 -17.22 22.18 19.36
N GLY A 197 -15.92 21.99 19.57
CA GLY A 197 -15.27 22.04 20.89
C GLY A 197 -15.21 20.69 21.63
N ASP A 198 -15.80 19.62 21.09
CA ASP A 198 -15.66 18.25 21.60
C ASP A 198 -14.37 17.59 21.08
N VAL A 199 -13.24 18.15 21.51
CA VAL A 199 -11.91 17.72 21.07
C VAL A 199 -11.65 16.25 21.41
N ARG A 200 -12.11 15.78 22.58
CA ARG A 200 -11.89 14.39 23.01
C ARG A 200 -12.57 13.38 22.09
N LYS A 201 -13.82 13.64 21.69
CA LYS A 201 -14.52 12.77 20.73
C LYS A 201 -13.84 12.76 19.37
N GLY A 202 -13.42 13.92 18.87
CA GLY A 202 -12.72 13.99 17.59
C GLY A 202 -11.39 13.24 17.60
N LEU A 203 -10.59 13.42 18.65
CA LEU A 203 -9.33 12.68 18.85
C LEU A 203 -9.58 11.17 18.97
N LYS A 204 -10.63 10.73 19.64
CA LYS A 204 -10.99 9.32 19.74
C LYS A 204 -11.32 8.71 18.37
N ILE A 205 -12.04 9.44 17.51
CA ILE A 205 -12.33 8.98 16.15
C ILE A 205 -11.04 8.86 15.33
N LEU A 206 -10.14 9.85 15.41
CA LEU A 206 -8.85 9.81 14.71
C LEU A 206 -7.97 8.65 15.20
N GLN A 207 -7.97 8.38 16.51
CA GLN A 207 -7.29 7.24 17.10
C GLN A 207 -7.86 5.91 16.60
N ASP A 208 -9.18 5.77 16.54
CA ASP A 208 -9.81 4.56 16.01
C ASP A 208 -9.47 4.29 14.55
N GLU A 209 -9.43 5.33 13.71
CA GLU A 209 -8.97 5.20 12.32
C GLU A 209 -7.50 4.76 12.28
N MET A 210 -6.63 5.43 13.02
CA MET A 210 -5.21 5.13 13.04
C MET A 210 -4.90 3.73 13.57
N ASP A 211 -5.57 3.27 14.64
CA ASP A 211 -5.37 1.95 15.21
C ASP A 211 -5.84 0.85 14.25
N PHE A 212 -6.97 1.06 13.58
CA PHE A 212 -7.41 0.14 12.53
C PHE A 212 -6.40 0.05 11.39
N ILE A 213 -5.92 1.19 10.90
CA ILE A 213 -4.99 1.21 9.77
C ILE A 213 -3.64 0.59 10.17
N LYS A 214 -2.99 1.13 11.22
CA LYS A 214 -1.65 0.72 11.66
C LYS A 214 -1.59 -0.71 12.18
N ASN A 215 -2.58 -1.13 12.98
CA ASN A 215 -2.48 -2.39 13.71
C ASN A 215 -3.25 -3.54 13.04
N LYS A 216 -4.07 -3.26 12.01
CA LYS A 216 -4.89 -4.28 11.35
C LYS A 216 -4.64 -4.34 9.84
N LEU A 217 -4.96 -3.28 9.10
CA LEU A 217 -4.80 -3.28 7.63
C LEU A 217 -3.34 -3.47 7.23
N LEU A 218 -2.44 -2.72 7.84
CA LEU A 218 -1.02 -2.83 7.56
C LEU A 218 -0.48 -4.21 7.99
N ALA A 219 -0.74 -4.65 9.23
CA ALA A 219 -0.08 -5.82 9.81
C ALA A 219 -0.25 -7.14 9.02
N ASN A 220 -1.46 -7.39 8.49
CA ASN A 220 -1.86 -8.73 8.04
C ASN A 220 -2.61 -8.76 6.70
N GLY A 221 -2.52 -7.69 5.91
CA GLY A 221 -3.08 -7.60 4.56
C GLY A 221 -2.12 -8.06 3.46
N TYR A 222 -2.63 -8.34 2.27
CA TYR A 222 -1.82 -8.42 1.04
C TYR A 222 -1.34 -7.04 0.62
N LEU A 223 -0.50 -6.97 -0.41
CA LEU A 223 0.04 -5.71 -0.88
C LEU A 223 -1.05 -4.67 -1.17
N ILE A 224 -2.17 -5.07 -1.79
CA ILE A 224 -3.31 -4.17 -2.04
C ILE A 224 -3.92 -3.62 -0.74
N ASP A 225 -4.16 -4.45 0.28
CA ASP A 225 -4.66 -4.00 1.58
C ASP A 225 -3.71 -2.98 2.22
N VAL A 226 -2.41 -3.24 2.13
CA VAL A 226 -1.37 -2.37 2.69
C VAL A 226 -1.30 -1.05 1.92
N MET A 227 -1.45 -1.05 0.61
CA MET A 227 -1.50 0.18 -0.18
C MET A 227 -2.75 1.02 0.12
N ILE A 228 -3.90 0.38 0.32
CA ILE A 228 -5.12 1.06 0.79
C ILE A 228 -4.91 1.64 2.19
N GLY A 229 -4.31 0.86 3.11
CA GLY A 229 -3.97 1.30 4.45
C GLY A 229 -3.00 2.49 4.44
N VAL A 230 -1.93 2.43 3.64
CA VAL A 230 -0.98 3.53 3.42
C VAL A 230 -1.70 4.80 2.98
N ARG A 231 -2.59 4.69 1.99
CA ARG A 231 -3.38 5.82 1.51
C ARG A 231 -4.27 6.41 2.61
N GLN A 232 -5.02 5.58 3.33
CA GLN A 232 -5.87 6.03 4.43
C GLN A 232 -5.06 6.65 5.58
N LEU A 233 -3.85 6.13 5.84
CA LEU A 233 -2.95 6.65 6.85
C LEU A 233 -2.46 8.05 6.48
N LEU A 234 -2.10 8.29 5.22
CA LEU A 234 -1.70 9.61 4.72
C LEU A 234 -2.84 10.63 4.85
N ILE A 235 -4.07 10.25 4.47
CA ILE A 235 -5.24 11.13 4.58
C ILE A 235 -5.51 11.48 6.06
N THR A 236 -5.50 10.47 6.94
CA THR A 236 -5.69 10.69 8.39
C THR A 236 -4.58 11.57 8.96
N ALA A 237 -3.32 11.33 8.57
CA ALA A 237 -2.18 12.14 8.98
C ALA A 237 -2.28 13.59 8.49
N HIS A 238 -2.78 13.82 7.28
CA HIS A 238 -2.98 15.16 6.73
C HIS A 238 -4.11 15.92 7.44
N VAL A 239 -5.22 15.23 7.78
CA VAL A 239 -6.26 15.81 8.64
C VAL A 239 -5.67 16.22 9.98
N LEU A 240 -4.92 15.33 10.63
CA LEU A 240 -4.24 15.59 11.90
C LEU A 240 -3.27 16.77 11.81
N GLU A 241 -2.46 16.83 10.75
CA GLU A 241 -1.51 17.91 10.46
C GLU A 241 -2.17 19.28 10.37
N GLN A 242 -3.30 19.37 9.65
CA GLN A 242 -4.08 20.59 9.52
C GLN A 242 -4.73 21.00 10.85
N LEU A 243 -5.20 20.01 11.63
CA LEU A 243 -5.80 20.26 12.94
C LEU A 243 -4.83 20.87 13.96
N ILE A 244 -3.50 20.69 13.80
CA ILE A 244 -2.47 21.34 14.66
C ILE A 244 -2.64 22.87 14.66
N ASP A 245 -3.09 23.46 13.56
CA ASP A 245 -3.25 24.91 13.42
C ASP A 245 -4.62 25.43 13.89
N ARG A 246 -5.52 24.54 14.36
CA ARG A 246 -6.85 24.93 14.83
C ARG A 246 -6.78 25.47 16.26
N PRO A 247 -7.44 26.61 16.57
CA PRO A 247 -7.48 27.16 17.91
C PRO A 247 -7.95 26.16 18.97
N GLN A 248 -8.93 25.31 18.62
CA GLN A 248 -9.50 24.30 19.51
C GLN A 248 -8.49 23.24 19.94
N LEU A 249 -7.50 22.91 19.10
CA LEU A 249 -6.49 21.90 19.41
C LEU A 249 -5.28 22.47 20.15
N LYS A 250 -5.04 23.78 20.10
CA LYS A 250 -3.90 24.46 20.73
C LYS A 250 -3.68 24.08 22.21
N PRO A 251 -4.71 24.02 23.08
CA PRO A 251 -4.54 23.62 24.48
C PRO A 251 -4.10 22.17 24.67
N TYR A 252 -4.37 21.32 23.69
CA TYR A 252 -4.11 19.89 23.74
C TYR A 252 -2.81 19.51 23.03
N LEU A 253 -2.10 20.45 22.39
CA LEU A 253 -0.89 20.11 21.65
C LEU A 253 0.16 19.41 22.50
N SER A 254 0.22 19.63 23.81
CA SER A 254 1.13 18.93 24.74
C SER A 254 0.56 17.65 25.36
N ASP A 255 -0.68 17.26 25.02
CA ASP A 255 -1.32 16.05 25.52
C ASP A 255 -0.56 14.78 25.03
N PRO A 256 -0.22 13.84 25.92
CA PRO A 256 0.38 12.56 25.52
C PRO A 256 -0.43 11.80 24.46
N GLN A 257 -1.76 11.82 24.51
CA GLN A 257 -2.62 11.14 23.54
C GLN A 257 -2.45 11.70 22.12
N ILE A 258 -2.39 13.03 22.00
CA ILE A 258 -2.08 13.69 20.73
C ILE A 258 -0.67 13.35 20.28
N THR A 259 0.29 13.37 21.20
CA THR A 259 1.68 13.02 20.87
C THR A 259 1.78 11.62 20.26
N LEU A 260 1.00 10.65 20.75
CA LEU A 260 0.95 9.28 20.24
C LEU A 260 0.36 9.19 18.83
N LEU A 261 -0.70 9.95 18.51
CA LEU A 261 -1.30 10.01 17.17
C LEU A 261 -0.28 10.44 16.10
N PHE A 262 0.59 11.39 16.46
CA PHE A 262 1.59 11.93 15.55
C PHE A 262 2.88 11.11 15.48
N GLN A 263 3.06 10.06 16.30
CA GLN A 263 4.32 9.32 16.30
C GLN A 263 4.59 8.67 14.94
N PRO A 264 5.85 8.71 14.46
CA PRO A 264 6.30 7.88 13.35
C PRO A 264 5.98 6.40 13.57
N LEU A 265 6.11 5.60 12.52
CA LEU A 265 5.89 4.17 12.61
C LEU A 265 6.91 3.55 13.58
N ASN A 266 6.42 2.76 14.54
CA ASN A 266 7.28 2.04 15.47
C ASN A 266 8.03 0.90 14.75
N THR A 267 8.87 0.17 15.50
CA THR A 267 9.71 -0.88 14.90
C THR A 267 8.89 -1.97 14.21
N GLU A 268 7.87 -2.48 14.89
CA GLU A 268 7.00 -3.52 14.34
C GLU A 268 6.28 -3.02 13.08
N GLN A 269 5.79 -1.78 13.11
CA GLN A 269 5.11 -1.15 11.99
C GLN A 269 6.03 -0.95 10.79
N GLN A 270 7.30 -0.57 10.99
CA GLN A 270 8.26 -0.45 9.91
C GLN A 270 8.55 -1.80 9.22
N GLN A 271 8.46 -2.92 9.95
CA GLN A 271 8.69 -4.27 9.40
C GLN A 271 7.48 -4.87 8.69
N ILE A 272 6.30 -4.23 8.76
CA ILE A 272 5.08 -4.72 8.14
C ILE A 272 5.25 -4.95 6.63
N ILE A 273 5.96 -4.07 5.94
CA ILE A 273 6.12 -4.19 4.50
C ILE A 273 6.90 -5.47 4.10
N ALA A 274 7.79 -5.97 4.97
CA ALA A 274 8.45 -7.25 4.78
C ALA A 274 7.49 -8.44 4.91
N SER A 275 6.60 -8.43 5.93
CA SER A 275 5.60 -9.50 6.09
C SER A 275 4.58 -9.48 4.95
N THR A 276 4.30 -8.29 4.41
CA THR A 276 3.44 -8.09 3.23
C THR A 276 4.07 -8.70 1.99
N PHE A 277 5.36 -8.43 1.71
CA PHE A 277 6.04 -9.07 0.59
C PHE A 277 6.17 -10.58 0.74
N ARG A 278 6.24 -11.13 1.96
CA ARG A 278 6.16 -12.59 2.17
C ARG A 278 4.80 -13.16 1.76
N ARG A 279 3.70 -12.46 2.08
CA ARG A 279 2.36 -12.87 1.64
C ARG A 279 2.21 -12.72 0.12
N GLU A 280 2.72 -11.63 -0.44
CA GLU A 280 2.73 -11.38 -1.88
C GLU A 280 3.53 -12.45 -2.64
N GLN A 281 4.65 -12.90 -2.09
CA GLN A 281 5.41 -14.03 -2.62
C GLN A 281 4.55 -15.30 -2.71
N GLY A 282 3.75 -15.60 -1.69
CA GLY A 282 2.76 -16.67 -1.75
C GLY A 282 1.72 -16.46 -2.85
N PHE A 283 1.14 -15.26 -2.94
CA PHE A 283 0.18 -14.90 -3.98
C PHE A 283 0.75 -15.07 -5.40
N MET A 284 1.97 -14.57 -5.65
CA MET A 284 2.61 -14.65 -6.96
C MET A 284 3.02 -16.09 -7.31
N VAL A 285 3.40 -16.92 -6.33
CA VAL A 285 3.66 -18.35 -6.55
C VAL A 285 2.38 -19.08 -6.91
N VAL A 286 1.28 -18.86 -6.18
CA VAL A 286 -0.01 -19.47 -6.48
C VAL A 286 -0.53 -19.03 -7.84
N SER A 287 -0.48 -17.74 -8.16
CA SER A 287 -0.88 -17.22 -9.47
C SER A 287 0.03 -17.76 -10.59
N GLY A 288 1.34 -17.76 -10.38
CA GLY A 288 2.33 -18.29 -11.31
C GLY A 288 2.19 -19.79 -11.58
N TYR A 289 1.64 -20.56 -10.64
CA TYR A 289 1.37 -21.99 -10.80
C TYR A 289 0.38 -22.29 -11.93
N PHE A 290 -0.57 -21.37 -12.16
CA PHE A 290 -1.58 -21.46 -13.20
C PHE A 290 -1.20 -20.73 -14.49
N SER A 291 -0.10 -19.98 -14.49
CA SER A 291 0.36 -19.28 -15.69
C SER A 291 0.76 -20.24 -16.80
N THR A 292 0.34 -19.90 -18.02
CA THR A 292 0.75 -20.50 -19.29
C THR A 292 1.54 -19.48 -20.09
N LYS A 293 2.12 -19.89 -21.21
CA LYS A 293 2.78 -18.94 -22.11
C LYS A 293 1.78 -17.88 -22.58
N GLU A 294 0.60 -18.32 -22.99
CA GLU A 294 -0.47 -17.50 -23.54
C GLU A 294 -0.92 -16.44 -22.52
N THR A 295 -1.17 -16.84 -21.27
CA THR A 295 -1.59 -15.89 -20.22
C THR A 295 -0.50 -14.86 -19.90
N ILE A 296 0.79 -15.23 -19.97
CA ILE A 296 1.89 -14.28 -19.76
C ILE A 296 2.02 -13.31 -20.93
N GLU A 297 1.85 -13.78 -22.17
CA GLU A 297 1.83 -12.90 -23.34
C GLU A 297 0.67 -11.90 -23.25
N GLU A 298 -0.53 -12.35 -22.89
CA GLU A 298 -1.70 -11.48 -22.67
C GLU A 298 -1.44 -10.45 -21.57
N TYR A 299 -0.87 -10.87 -20.43
CA TYR A 299 -0.51 -9.97 -19.33
C TYR A 299 0.45 -8.87 -19.79
N ILE A 300 1.51 -9.23 -20.52
CA ILE A 300 2.49 -8.25 -21.03
C ILE A 300 1.84 -7.29 -22.05
N HIS A 301 0.90 -7.77 -22.89
CA HIS A 301 0.15 -6.91 -23.82
C HIS A 301 -0.78 -5.94 -23.08
N LEU A 302 -1.43 -6.39 -22.01
CA LEU A 302 -2.29 -5.54 -21.19
C LEU A 302 -1.49 -4.38 -20.58
N TRP A 303 -0.31 -4.67 -20.01
CA TRP A 303 0.58 -3.66 -19.43
C TRP A 303 0.99 -2.59 -20.44
N LYS A 304 1.30 -2.98 -21.67
CA LYS A 304 1.56 -2.06 -22.78
C LYS A 304 0.36 -1.15 -23.08
N LYS A 305 -0.86 -1.70 -23.05
CA LYS A 305 -2.09 -0.95 -23.35
C LYS A 305 -2.44 0.08 -22.27
N LEU A 306 -1.99 -0.16 -21.03
CA LEU A 306 -2.23 0.72 -19.88
C LEU A 306 -1.22 1.88 -19.78
N GLY A 307 -0.30 2.04 -20.74
CA GLY A 307 0.62 3.20 -20.77
C GLY A 307 1.76 3.12 -19.76
N PHE A 308 1.98 1.97 -19.10
CA PHE A 308 3.15 1.78 -18.22
C PHE A 308 4.48 1.63 -18.97
N ASP A 309 4.52 2.03 -20.25
CA ASP A 309 5.63 1.86 -21.18
C ASP A 309 5.83 3.15 -21.98
N ASP A 310 6.00 4.27 -21.26
CA ASP A 310 6.05 5.61 -21.85
C ASP A 310 7.39 5.96 -22.52
N ASN A 311 8.40 5.07 -22.55
CA ASN A 311 9.75 5.44 -22.99
C ASN A 311 10.51 4.44 -23.90
N GLY A 312 9.87 3.43 -24.49
CA GLY A 312 10.56 2.52 -25.41
C GLY A 312 9.66 1.42 -25.95
N GLU A 313 10.07 0.73 -27.01
CA GLU A 313 9.40 -0.50 -27.43
C GLU A 313 9.36 -1.46 -26.21
N SER A 314 8.19 -1.99 -25.82
CA SER A 314 8.12 -2.95 -24.71
C SER A 314 9.19 -4.05 -24.82
N TYR A 315 9.70 -4.59 -23.71
CA TYR A 315 10.68 -5.68 -23.73
C TYR A 315 10.28 -6.83 -24.67
N PHE A 316 8.97 -7.10 -24.72
CA PHE A 316 8.39 -8.07 -25.63
C PHE A 316 8.53 -7.69 -27.11
N CYS A 317 8.29 -6.42 -27.47
CA CYS A 317 8.50 -5.92 -28.82
C CYS A 317 10.00 -5.93 -29.19
N GLN A 318 10.87 -5.49 -28.29
CA GLN A 318 12.33 -5.55 -28.49
C GLN A 318 12.80 -6.99 -28.69
N ALA A 319 12.32 -7.93 -27.86
CA ALA A 319 12.64 -9.34 -27.98
C ALA A 319 12.24 -9.90 -29.35
N LYS A 320 11.01 -9.63 -29.81
CA LYS A 320 10.55 -10.04 -31.15
C LYS A 320 11.37 -9.43 -32.27
N LYS A 321 11.65 -8.13 -32.19
CA LYS A 321 12.43 -7.38 -33.20
C LYS A 321 13.87 -7.89 -33.32
N LEU A 322 14.48 -8.26 -32.20
CA LEU A 322 15.83 -8.84 -32.15
C LEU A 322 15.85 -10.36 -32.41
N GLY A 323 14.69 -10.98 -32.68
CA GLY A 323 14.60 -12.40 -33.02
C GLY A 323 14.80 -13.36 -31.84
N TYR A 324 14.66 -12.88 -30.60
CA TYR A 324 14.77 -13.75 -29.44
C TYR A 324 13.56 -14.70 -29.31
N PRO A 325 13.78 -15.99 -29.00
CA PRO A 325 12.69 -16.93 -28.79
C PRO A 325 11.94 -16.62 -27.50
N LEU A 326 10.64 -16.35 -27.61
CA LEU A 326 9.74 -16.10 -26.48
C LEU A 326 9.26 -17.42 -25.88
N ARG A 327 10.09 -18.01 -25.02
CA ARG A 327 9.77 -19.22 -24.25
C ARG A 327 9.44 -18.88 -22.79
N PHE A 328 8.60 -19.69 -22.19
CA PHE A 328 8.21 -19.58 -20.78
C PHE A 328 8.45 -20.92 -20.08
N ASN A 329 9.35 -20.92 -19.12
CA ASN A 329 9.55 -22.03 -18.20
C ASN A 329 8.92 -21.66 -16.86
N LYS A 330 7.69 -22.15 -16.63
CA LYS A 330 6.91 -21.89 -15.42
C LYS A 330 7.68 -22.19 -14.14
N ILE A 331 8.36 -23.33 -14.07
CA ILE A 331 9.09 -23.76 -12.87
C ILE A 331 10.25 -22.81 -12.58
N ALA A 332 11.06 -22.52 -13.60
CA ALA A 332 12.17 -21.59 -13.47
C ALA A 332 11.68 -20.19 -13.07
N ALA A 333 10.61 -19.69 -13.70
CA ALA A 333 10.02 -18.40 -13.38
C ALA A 333 9.53 -18.32 -11.93
N MET A 334 8.84 -19.36 -11.42
CA MET A 334 8.37 -19.39 -10.03
C MET A 334 9.54 -19.41 -9.02
N ASN A 335 10.55 -20.25 -9.27
CA ASN A 335 11.75 -20.33 -8.42
C ASN A 335 12.52 -19.00 -8.39
N LEU A 336 12.72 -18.36 -9.55
CA LEU A 336 13.40 -17.07 -9.65
C LEU A 336 12.59 -15.94 -9.03
N ASN A 337 11.25 -15.96 -9.19
CA ASN A 337 10.38 -15.00 -8.53
C ASN A 337 10.52 -15.08 -7.00
N TYR A 338 10.48 -16.30 -6.46
CA TYR A 338 10.66 -16.54 -5.03
C TYR A 338 11.98 -15.97 -4.51
N GLN A 339 13.09 -16.23 -5.23
CA GLN A 339 14.41 -15.68 -4.88
C GLN A 339 14.45 -14.14 -4.97
N LYS A 340 13.92 -13.56 -6.05
CA LYS A 340 13.86 -12.09 -6.23
C LYS A 340 13.08 -11.42 -5.10
N LEU A 341 11.94 -11.98 -4.71
CA LEU A 341 11.14 -11.51 -3.59
C LEU A 341 11.87 -11.66 -2.25
N ASN A 342 12.66 -12.72 -2.03
CA ASN A 342 13.45 -12.84 -0.79
C ASN A 342 14.48 -11.72 -0.62
N LEU A 343 15.08 -11.24 -1.72
CA LEU A 343 15.96 -10.06 -1.70
C LEU A 343 15.17 -8.81 -1.28
N LEU A 344 13.98 -8.61 -1.85
CA LEU A 344 13.12 -7.48 -1.50
C LEU A 344 12.63 -7.57 -0.04
N ILE A 345 12.21 -8.74 0.42
CA ILE A 345 11.80 -9.02 1.81
C ILE A 345 12.95 -8.72 2.77
N SER A 346 14.17 -9.14 2.43
CA SER A 346 15.36 -8.86 3.26
C SER A 346 15.61 -7.36 3.38
N LYS A 347 15.50 -6.63 2.27
CA LYS A 347 15.62 -5.17 2.26
C LYS A 347 14.50 -4.49 3.05
N ALA A 348 13.26 -4.95 2.87
CA ALA A 348 12.07 -4.47 3.57
C ALA A 348 12.10 -4.75 5.08
N SER A 349 12.90 -5.72 5.51
CA SER A 349 13.08 -6.06 6.93
C SER A 349 14.09 -5.13 7.63
N LEU A 350 14.80 -4.30 6.88
CA LEU A 350 15.75 -3.33 7.44
C LEU A 350 15.02 -2.21 8.17
N MET A 351 15.61 -1.80 9.28
CA MET A 351 15.10 -0.76 10.17
C MET A 351 15.98 0.48 10.09
N LEU A 352 15.47 1.63 10.55
CA LEU A 352 16.33 2.79 10.73
C LEU A 352 17.41 2.51 11.78
N PRO A 353 18.68 2.90 11.55
CA PRO A 353 19.20 3.65 10.39
C PRO A 353 19.65 2.77 9.20
N SER A 354 19.66 1.44 9.30
CA SER A 354 20.12 0.52 8.25
C SER A 354 19.36 0.67 6.93
N SER A 355 18.05 0.93 6.98
CA SER A 355 17.22 1.15 5.78
C SER A 355 17.59 2.42 5.02
N SER A 356 18.15 3.43 5.69
CA SER A 356 18.67 4.65 5.08
C SER A 356 19.85 4.34 4.15
N SER A 357 20.82 3.54 4.63
CA SER A 357 21.96 3.11 3.82
C SER A 357 21.54 2.29 2.62
N ALA A 358 20.58 1.37 2.79
CA ALA A 358 20.05 0.59 1.68
C ALA A 358 19.39 1.49 0.62
N TYR A 359 18.53 2.43 1.04
CA TYR A 359 17.94 3.41 0.13
C TYR A 359 18.99 4.20 -0.65
N ILE A 360 20.03 4.72 0.01
CA ILE A 360 21.10 5.49 -0.65
C ILE A 360 21.81 4.64 -1.70
N ILE A 361 22.13 3.37 -1.38
CA ILE A 361 22.76 2.45 -2.32
C ILE A 361 21.88 2.25 -3.55
N ASP A 362 20.59 1.98 -3.35
CA ASP A 362 19.66 1.77 -4.47
C ASP A 362 19.45 3.00 -5.34
N ASN A 363 19.46 4.20 -4.75
CA ASN A 363 19.29 5.45 -5.50
C ASN A 363 20.57 5.84 -6.26
N VAL A 364 21.74 5.70 -5.64
CA VAL A 364 23.05 5.91 -6.30
C VAL A 364 23.26 4.90 -7.43
N ALA A 365 22.74 3.69 -7.30
CA ALA A 365 22.82 2.67 -8.35
C ALA A 365 21.98 3.00 -9.60
N SER A 366 21.28 4.15 -9.66
CA SER A 366 20.46 4.65 -10.78
C SER A 366 19.93 3.51 -11.64
N ARG A 367 18.84 2.85 -11.22
CA ARG A 367 18.31 1.68 -11.93
C ARG A 367 17.84 2.07 -13.34
N GLN A 368 18.75 2.02 -14.30
CA GLN A 368 18.38 1.85 -15.69
C GLN A 368 17.68 0.49 -15.77
N PRO A 369 16.50 0.41 -16.40
CA PRO A 369 15.88 -0.87 -16.69
C PRO A 369 16.89 -1.76 -17.44
N LEU A 370 16.95 -3.05 -17.12
CA LEU A 370 17.82 -3.99 -17.85
C LEU A 370 17.47 -3.96 -19.34
N THR A 371 18.42 -4.09 -20.23
CA THR A 371 18.16 -4.31 -21.65
C THR A 371 17.60 -5.72 -21.88
N ILE A 372 16.91 -5.94 -23.00
CA ILE A 372 16.42 -7.29 -23.33
C ILE A 372 17.55 -8.32 -23.46
N GLN A 373 18.75 -7.88 -23.88
CA GLN A 373 19.93 -8.72 -23.93
C GLN A 373 20.38 -9.15 -22.53
N GLU A 374 20.38 -8.23 -21.56
CA GLU A 374 20.70 -8.53 -20.16
C GLU A 374 19.65 -9.47 -19.54
N ILE A 375 18.36 -9.26 -19.83
CA ILE A 375 17.29 -10.19 -19.43
C ILE A 375 17.54 -11.58 -20.05
N TYR A 376 17.85 -11.66 -21.35
CA TYR A 376 18.15 -12.94 -22.00
C TYR A 376 19.37 -13.64 -21.38
N GLN A 377 20.43 -12.89 -21.05
CA GLN A 377 21.62 -13.43 -20.41
C GLN A 377 21.35 -13.92 -18.98
N GLN A 378 20.52 -13.20 -18.22
CA GLN A 378 20.20 -13.53 -16.83
C GLN A 378 19.20 -14.70 -16.71
N TYR A 379 18.21 -14.75 -17.59
CA TYR A 379 17.07 -15.68 -17.48
C TYR A 379 17.13 -16.87 -18.45
N GLY A 380 17.97 -16.79 -19.48
CA GLY A 380 18.18 -17.83 -20.47
C GLY A 380 17.09 -17.90 -21.54
N ALA A 381 17.42 -18.60 -22.63
CA ALA A 381 16.57 -18.72 -23.81
C ALA A 381 15.23 -19.42 -23.55
N ASP A 382 15.20 -20.34 -22.59
CA ASP A 382 14.02 -21.15 -22.27
C ASP A 382 13.03 -20.45 -21.34
N ASN A 383 13.39 -19.29 -20.78
CA ASN A 383 12.53 -18.55 -19.85
C ASN A 383 12.52 -17.04 -20.09
N LEU A 384 12.77 -16.58 -21.31
CA LEU A 384 12.81 -15.15 -21.62
C LEU A 384 11.49 -14.44 -21.24
N LEU A 385 10.33 -15.04 -21.49
CA LEU A 385 9.03 -14.45 -21.09
C LEU A 385 8.91 -14.34 -19.57
N GLY A 386 9.41 -15.34 -18.83
CA GLY A 386 9.47 -15.29 -17.37
C GLY A 386 10.38 -14.16 -16.89
N GLY A 387 11.54 -13.98 -17.51
CA GLY A 387 12.46 -12.88 -17.22
C GLY A 387 11.83 -11.50 -17.47
N ILE A 388 11.16 -11.32 -18.60
CA ILE A 388 10.44 -10.07 -18.91
C ILE A 388 9.37 -9.77 -17.84
N MET A 389 8.57 -10.77 -17.48
CA MET A 389 7.56 -10.62 -16.41
C MET A 389 8.19 -10.19 -15.08
N LEU A 390 9.29 -10.84 -14.68
CA LEU A 390 9.97 -10.56 -13.42
C LEU A 390 10.60 -9.17 -13.38
N GLU A 391 11.17 -8.68 -14.49
CA GLU A 391 11.78 -7.35 -14.56
C GLU A 391 10.78 -6.21 -14.76
N SER A 392 9.56 -6.52 -15.18
CA SER A 392 8.49 -5.52 -15.31
C SER A 392 7.81 -5.18 -13.97
N ASP A 393 8.12 -5.91 -12.90
CA ASP A 393 7.45 -5.74 -11.61
C ASP A 393 8.00 -4.56 -10.79
N GLN A 394 7.10 -3.70 -10.34
CA GLN A 394 7.41 -2.44 -9.66
C GLN A 394 7.39 -2.55 -8.12
N LEU A 395 7.56 -3.74 -7.55
CA LEU A 395 7.40 -3.95 -6.09
C LEU A 395 8.25 -3.04 -5.21
N LEU A 396 9.42 -2.65 -5.70
CA LEU A 396 10.29 -1.74 -4.97
C LEU A 396 9.66 -0.34 -4.78
N SER A 397 8.84 0.12 -5.73
CA SER A 397 8.12 1.39 -5.60
C SER A 397 7.18 1.38 -4.39
N TYR A 398 6.54 0.24 -4.10
CA TYR A 398 5.67 0.11 -2.94
C TYR A 398 6.43 0.18 -1.61
N LEU A 399 7.68 -0.33 -1.56
CA LEU A 399 8.54 -0.15 -0.40
C LEU A 399 8.83 1.34 -0.15
N TYR A 400 9.13 2.09 -1.20
CA TYR A 400 9.42 3.52 -1.08
C TYR A 400 8.18 4.33 -0.74
N ARG A 401 7.02 4.00 -1.30
CA ARG A 401 5.72 4.57 -0.89
C ARG A 401 5.40 4.32 0.58
N PHE A 402 5.83 3.17 1.12
CA PHE A 402 5.69 2.90 2.55
C PHE A 402 6.64 3.76 3.40
N TYR A 403 7.88 3.97 2.95
CA TYR A 403 8.84 4.88 3.60
C TYR A 403 8.38 6.34 3.57
N ASP A 404 7.74 6.75 2.48
CA ASP A 404 7.14 8.07 2.29
C ASP A 404 6.13 8.39 3.40
N VAL A 405 5.27 7.45 3.78
CA VAL A 405 4.34 7.63 4.92
C VAL A 405 5.09 7.99 6.20
N ASN A 406 6.17 7.27 6.50
CA ASN A 406 6.96 7.52 7.69
C ASN A 406 7.69 8.87 7.63
N ASN A 407 8.20 9.26 6.45
CA ASN A 407 8.76 10.59 6.20
C ASN A 407 7.72 11.71 6.42
N TYR A 408 6.47 11.49 6.01
CA TYR A 408 5.39 12.45 6.24
C TYR A 408 5.10 12.64 7.73
N PHE A 409 5.05 11.57 8.54
CA PHE A 409 4.96 11.69 10.00
C PHE A 409 6.12 12.48 10.63
N TRP A 410 7.33 12.34 10.09
CA TRP A 410 8.48 13.15 10.53
C TRP A 410 8.30 14.64 10.25
N LEU A 411 7.75 15.01 9.09
CA LEU A 411 7.39 16.41 8.80
C LEU A 411 6.32 16.93 9.79
N ILE A 412 5.31 16.12 10.10
CA ILE A 412 4.26 16.52 11.06
C ILE A 412 4.85 16.70 12.47
N GLN A 413 5.77 15.84 12.89
CA GLN A 413 6.47 15.98 14.18
C GLN A 413 7.26 17.29 14.25
N ALA A 414 7.96 17.67 13.18
CA ALA A 414 8.65 18.95 13.12
C ALA A 414 7.66 20.14 13.25
N LYS A 415 6.53 20.11 12.52
CA LYS A 415 5.47 21.12 12.66
C LYS A 415 4.94 21.18 14.10
N LEU A 416 4.64 20.03 14.71
CA LEU A 416 4.13 19.95 16.07
C LEU A 416 5.09 20.58 17.08
N GLN A 417 6.40 20.33 16.96
CA GLN A 417 7.40 20.97 17.84
C GLN A 417 7.53 22.48 17.61
N ILE A 418 7.56 22.93 16.35
CA ILE A 418 7.55 24.35 16.01
C ILE A 418 6.38 25.07 16.69
N LYS A 419 5.20 24.43 16.70
CA LYS A 419 3.96 24.96 17.28
C LYS A 419 3.97 24.94 18.81
N ARG A 420 4.41 23.83 19.42
CA ARG A 420 4.54 23.70 20.89
C ARG A 420 5.51 24.70 21.49
N LEU A 421 6.64 24.91 20.82
CA LEU A 421 7.70 25.82 21.27
C LEU A 421 7.46 27.28 20.83
N ALA A 422 6.34 27.56 20.16
CA ALA A 422 6.01 28.88 19.63
C ALA A 422 7.15 29.52 18.81
N ILE A 423 7.84 28.71 17.99
CA ILE A 423 8.96 29.17 17.16
C ILE A 423 8.41 30.13 16.10
N SER A 424 8.86 31.39 16.12
CA SER A 424 8.46 32.40 15.15
C SER A 424 8.90 32.06 13.73
N LYS A 425 8.17 32.59 12.74
CA LYS A 425 8.43 32.39 11.31
C LYS A 425 9.89 32.62 10.90
N SER A 426 10.52 33.66 11.44
CA SER A 426 11.92 34.02 11.14
C SER A 426 12.94 33.06 11.74
N ARG A 427 12.55 32.26 12.75
CA ARG A 427 13.43 31.36 13.49
C ARG A 427 13.29 29.89 13.11
N VAL A 428 12.41 29.56 12.16
CA VAL A 428 12.21 28.16 11.72
C VAL A 428 13.50 27.56 11.16
N VAL A 429 14.24 28.29 10.33
CA VAL A 429 15.51 27.80 9.76
C VAL A 429 16.53 27.52 10.88
N GLU A 430 16.69 28.46 11.81
CA GLU A 430 17.57 28.30 12.98
C GLU A 430 17.17 27.06 13.80
N PHE A 431 15.88 26.87 14.05
CA PHE A 431 15.34 25.71 14.75
C PHE A 431 15.68 24.41 14.01
N LEU A 432 15.41 24.34 12.69
CA LEU A 432 15.66 23.13 11.89
C LEU A 432 17.15 22.77 11.88
N LEU A 433 18.05 23.76 11.74
CA LEU A 433 19.50 23.55 11.76
C LEU A 433 20.03 23.04 13.12
N ARG A 434 19.42 23.47 14.23
CA ARG A 434 19.79 23.01 15.58
C ARG A 434 19.11 21.70 15.96
N SER A 435 18.01 21.38 15.31
CA SER A 435 17.30 20.11 15.48
C SER A 435 17.96 19.00 14.66
N ASN A 436 17.58 17.74 14.93
CA ASN A 436 17.94 16.61 14.07
C ASN A 436 16.79 16.21 13.13
N TYR A 437 15.89 17.14 12.78
CA TYR A 437 14.81 16.87 11.85
C TYR A 437 15.34 16.75 10.42
N LYS A 438 15.34 15.53 9.91
CA LYS A 438 15.79 15.15 8.56
C LYS A 438 14.82 14.10 8.00
N ASN A 439 14.84 13.92 6.68
CA ASN A 439 14.24 12.74 6.08
C ASN A 439 14.91 11.48 6.70
N PRO A 440 14.16 10.57 7.32
CA PRO A 440 14.74 9.42 8.01
C PRO A 440 15.45 8.44 7.07
N TYR A 441 15.16 8.44 5.76
CA TYR A 441 15.76 7.52 4.81
C TYR A 441 16.83 8.20 3.95
N SER A 442 16.53 9.33 3.31
CA SER A 442 17.53 10.04 2.49
C SER A 442 18.57 10.79 3.32
N GLN A 443 18.30 11.03 4.61
CA GLN A 443 19.12 11.84 5.51
C GLN A 443 19.26 13.32 5.09
N HIS A 444 18.54 13.76 4.05
CA HIS A 444 18.50 15.15 3.64
C HIS A 444 17.77 16.00 4.71
N PRO A 445 18.29 17.19 5.06
CA PRO A 445 17.60 18.11 5.96
C PRO A 445 16.23 18.51 5.44
N LEU A 446 15.28 18.73 6.36
CA LEU A 446 14.01 19.35 6.01
C LEU A 446 14.24 20.77 5.48
N GLN A 447 13.45 21.17 4.50
CA GLN A 447 13.56 22.49 3.86
C GLN A 447 12.40 23.39 4.27
N TRP A 448 12.69 24.68 4.48
CA TRP A 448 11.70 25.70 4.84
C TRP A 448 11.59 26.77 3.77
N ASN A 449 10.39 26.98 3.24
CA ASN A 449 10.06 28.10 2.38
C ASN A 449 9.30 29.16 3.20
N SER A 450 9.98 30.24 3.58
CA SER A 450 9.39 31.31 4.40
C SER A 450 8.32 32.12 3.66
N CYS A 451 8.39 32.26 2.33
CA CYS A 451 7.38 32.97 1.56
C CYS A 451 6.05 32.22 1.57
N LEU A 452 6.08 30.92 1.29
CA LEU A 452 4.90 30.04 1.24
C LEU A 452 4.50 29.50 2.62
N GLN A 453 5.38 29.63 3.62
CA GLN A 453 5.23 29.03 4.95
C GLN A 453 5.12 27.49 4.91
N VAL A 454 5.94 26.86 4.09
CA VAL A 454 5.90 25.42 3.83
C VAL A 454 7.18 24.74 4.30
N LEU A 455 7.02 23.65 5.05
CA LEU A 455 8.07 22.67 5.38
C LEU A 455 8.02 21.52 4.38
N SER A 456 9.18 21.07 3.87
CA SER A 456 9.23 20.00 2.86
C SER A 456 10.37 19.00 3.05
N SER A 457 10.16 17.79 2.53
CA SER A 457 11.12 16.69 2.44
C SER A 457 10.97 16.00 1.08
N ASP A 458 12.03 15.38 0.57
CA ASP A 458 11.95 14.62 -0.68
C ASP A 458 11.02 13.40 -0.51
N TRP A 459 10.20 13.10 -1.53
CA TRP A 459 9.56 11.80 -1.66
C TRP A 459 10.56 10.80 -2.24
N LEU A 460 10.43 9.53 -1.84
CA LEU A 460 11.33 8.44 -2.21
C LEU A 460 10.70 7.54 -3.27
N GLY A 461 9.37 7.40 -3.27
CA GLY A 461 8.61 6.69 -4.30
C GLY A 461 8.04 7.63 -5.37
N ALA A 462 8.00 7.17 -6.62
CA ALA A 462 7.25 7.86 -7.67
C ALA A 462 5.74 7.70 -7.41
N ILE A 463 5.06 8.84 -7.23
CA ILE A 463 3.61 8.95 -7.28
C ILE A 463 3.27 9.22 -8.74
N ASP A 464 3.18 8.17 -9.56
CA ASP A 464 2.62 8.31 -10.91
C ASP A 464 1.17 7.84 -10.89
N ASP A 465 0.30 8.71 -10.38
CA ASP A 465 -1.16 8.65 -10.52
C ASP A 465 -1.72 10.01 -11.00
N GLY A 466 -0.86 10.84 -11.61
CA GLY A 466 -1.20 12.17 -12.11
C GLY A 466 -1.30 13.25 -11.03
N ARG A 467 -0.98 12.97 -9.75
CA ARG A 467 -0.95 14.00 -8.69
C ARG A 467 0.14 13.69 -7.65
N ASP A 468 1.31 14.33 -7.76
CA ASP A 468 2.18 14.87 -6.68
C ASP A 468 3.65 14.94 -7.11
N GLY A 469 4.29 16.10 -6.94
CA GLY A 469 5.68 16.35 -7.37
C GLY A 469 6.71 15.68 -6.46
N ASP A 470 8.01 15.93 -6.66
CA ASP A 470 9.13 15.23 -6.00
C ASP A 470 9.24 15.39 -4.47
N ARG A 471 8.30 16.08 -3.81
CA ARG A 471 8.40 16.47 -2.40
C ARG A 471 7.09 16.36 -1.62
N ALA A 472 7.21 15.85 -0.40
CA ALA A 472 6.20 15.97 0.64
C ALA A 472 6.22 17.40 1.21
N THR A 473 5.05 18.00 1.40
CA THR A 473 4.92 19.38 1.90
C THR A 473 3.88 19.49 3.01
N ILE A 474 4.15 20.40 3.96
CA ILE A 474 3.28 20.71 5.09
C ILE A 474 3.26 22.24 5.29
N TYR A 475 2.07 22.80 5.47
CA TYR A 475 1.89 24.23 5.76
C TYR A 475 1.99 24.52 7.26
N ILE A 476 2.60 25.64 7.63
CA ILE A 476 2.65 26.12 9.01
C ILE A 476 1.99 27.50 9.07
N LYS A 477 0.77 27.56 9.60
CA LYS A 477 0.06 28.84 9.74
C LYS A 477 0.73 29.76 10.77
N TYR A 478 1.20 30.93 10.41
CA TYR A 478 1.60 31.96 11.37
C TYR A 478 0.50 33.02 11.52
N ASP A 479 0.30 33.48 12.76
CA ASP A 479 -0.60 34.60 13.08
C ASP A 479 0.02 35.96 12.74
#